data_AF-F9DQJ0-F1
#
_entry.id   AF-F9DQJ0-F1
#
_cell.length_a   1.000
_cell.length_b   1.000
_cell.length_c   1.000
_cell.angle_alpha   90.00
_cell.angle_beta   90.00
_cell.angle_gamma   90.00
#
_symmetry.space_group_name_H-M   'P 1'
#
loop_
_entity.id
_entity.type
_entity.pdbx_description
1 polymer ?
#
loop_
_entity_poly.entity_id
_entity_poly.type
_entity_poly.pdbx_seq_one_letter_code
_entity_poly.pdbx_strand_id
1 'polypeptide(L)' 'MNTLSLSVKQLLENKGIQAKPEHLEILESRWKGMQELRGTLKGVKIEDADIGLRNIPGGDHIG' A
#
# COMPACT_ATOMS: atom_id res chain seq x y z
N MET A 1 -2.08 -6.02 24.03
CA MET A 1 -1.45 -7.07 23.21
C MET A 1 -0.27 -6.43 22.49
N ASN A 2 0.97 -6.79 22.81
CA ASN A 2 2.15 -6.30 22.09
C ASN A 2 2.15 -6.92 20.68
N THR A 3 1.74 -6.17 19.66
CA THR A 3 1.96 -6.56 18.26
C THR A 3 3.44 -6.31 17.95
N LEU A 4 4.29 -7.28 18.26
CA LEU A 4 5.68 -7.30 17.77
C LEU A 4 5.62 -7.38 16.24
N SER A 5 5.90 -6.26 15.57
CA SER A 5 6.09 -6.23 14.11
C SER A 5 7.30 -7.09 13.78
N LEU A 6 7.11 -8.14 12.99
CA LEU A 6 8.21 -8.93 12.45
C LEU A 6 9.11 -8.05 11.57
N SER A 7 10.42 -8.31 11.59
CA SER A 7 11.34 -7.73 10.61
C SER A 7 11.06 -8.30 9.21
N VAL A 8 11.49 -7.58 8.17
CA VAL A 8 11.36 -8.04 6.78
C VAL A 8 12.08 -9.37 6.58
N LYS A 9 13.24 -9.57 7.22
CA LYS A 9 13.94 -10.86 7.21
C LYS A 9 13.04 -11.99 7.70
N GLN A 10 12.42 -11.84 8.89
CA GLN A 10 11.53 -12.85 9.46
C GLN A 10 10.29 -13.09 8.61
N LEU A 11 9.72 -12.02 8.02
CA LEU A 11 8.59 -12.13 7.09
C LEU A 11 8.94 -12.93 5.83
N LEU A 12 10.14 -12.74 5.29
CA LEU A 12 10.62 -13.46 4.12
C LEU A 12 10.94 -14.92 4.47
N GLU A 13 11.60 -15.18 5.60
CA GLU A 13 11.90 -16.53 6.07
C GLU A 13 10.61 -17.34 6.32
N ASN A 14 9.59 -16.74 6.94
CA ASN A 14 8.29 -17.37 7.13
C ASN A 14 7.57 -17.69 5.80
N LYS A 15 7.94 -17.02 4.70
CA LYS A 15 7.46 -17.29 3.35
C LYS A 15 8.36 -18.25 2.58
N GLY A 16 9.40 -18.79 3.21
CA GLY A 16 10.40 -19.66 2.57
C GLY A 16 11.36 -18.92 1.64
N ILE A 17 11.46 -17.59 1.77
CA ILE A 17 12.33 -16.74 0.94
C ILE A 17 13.57 -16.38 1.74
N GLN A 18 14.73 -16.84 1.28
CA GLN A 18 16.00 -16.48 1.87
C GLN A 18 16.59 -15.27 1.14
N ALA A 19 16.45 -14.09 1.74
CA ALA A 19 17.06 -12.86 1.22
C ALA A 19 18.55 -12.82 1.53
N LYS A 20 19.35 -12.36 0.58
CA LYS A 20 20.78 -12.13 0.81
C LYS A 20 20.98 -10.94 1.77
N PRO A 21 21.97 -10.99 2.67
CA PRO A 21 22.20 -9.94 3.66
C PRO A 21 22.34 -8.54 3.07
N GLU A 22 23.01 -8.41 1.91
CA GLU A 22 23.22 -7.13 1.22
C GLU A 22 21.93 -6.48 0.72
N HIS A 23 20.83 -7.22 0.63
CA HIS A 23 19.53 -6.69 0.21
C HIS A 23 18.60 -6.35 1.39
N LEU A 24 18.92 -6.76 2.61
CA LEU A 24 18.01 -6.60 3.74
C LEU A 24 17.73 -5.13 4.07
N GLU A 25 18.75 -4.28 4.00
CA GLU A 25 18.61 -2.85 4.32
C GLU A 25 17.65 -2.14 3.35
N ILE A 26 17.82 -2.35 2.04
CA ILE A 26 16.92 -1.74 1.04
C ILE A 26 15.50 -2.31 1.13
N LEU A 27 15.35 -3.59 1.47
CA LEU A 27 14.05 -4.23 1.65
C LEU A 27 13.31 -3.67 2.87
N GLU A 28 14.00 -3.48 3.99
CA GLU A 28 13.45 -2.82 5.19
C GLU A 28 13.01 -1.38 4.90
N SER A 29 13.87 -0.60 4.25
CA SER A 29 13.56 0.79 3.89
C SER A 29 12.31 0.89 3.00
N ARG A 30 12.22 0.05 1.97
CA ARG A 30 11.05 -0.01 1.08
C ARG A 30 9.80 -0.50 1.80
N TRP A 31 9.93 -1.50 2.67
CA TRP A 31 8.81 -2.02 3.44
C TRP A 31 8.23 -0.96 4.36
N LYS A 32 9.07 -0.23 5.09
CA LYS A 32 8.66 0.90 5.93
C LYS A 32 7.90 1.95 5.13
N GLY A 33 8.43 2.39 3.99
CA GLY A 33 7.75 3.34 3.11
C GLY A 33 6.38 2.86 2.63
N MET A 34 6.25 1.58 2.28
CA MET A 34 4.95 0.99 1.91
C MET A 34 3.95 0.92 3.08
N GLN A 35 4.43 0.67 4.30
CA GLN A 35 3.57 0.67 5.49
C GLN A 35 3.05 2.08 5.79
N GLU A 36 3.89 3.10 5.66
CA GLU A 36 3.51 4.51 5.81
C GLU A 36 2.46 4.92 4.76
N LEU A 37 2.70 4.61 3.48
CA LEU A 37 1.75 4.85 2.39
C LEU A 37 0.42 4.09 2.56
N ARG A 38 0.44 2.89 3.16
CA ARG A 38 -0.80 2.15 3.44
C ARG A 38 -1.54 2.73 4.65
N GLY A 39 -0.81 3.22 5.64
CA GLY A 39 -1.36 3.85 6.83
C GLY A 39 -2.28 5.03 6.47
N THR A 40 -1.89 5.83 5.47
CA THR A 40 -2.70 6.94 4.97
C THR A 40 -4.00 6.49 4.30
N LEU A 41 -4.05 5.26 3.77
CA LEU A 41 -5.24 4.70 3.11
C LEU A 41 -6.23 4.04 4.07
N LYS A 42 -5.80 3.67 5.29
CA LYS A 42 -6.62 2.89 6.23
C LYS A 42 -7.85 3.64 6.77
N GLY A 43 -7.91 4.96 6.59
CA GLY A 43 -9.05 5.82 6.95
C GLY A 43 -9.83 6.36 5.75
N VAL A 44 -9.46 5.99 4.52
CA VAL A 44 -10.16 6.47 3.32
C VAL A 44 -11.43 5.63 3.14
N LYS A 45 -12.59 6.27 3.29
CA LYS A 45 -13.87 5.68 2.89
C LYS A 45 -13.95 5.65 1.38
N ILE A 46 -13.55 4.51 0.81
CA ILE A 46 -13.55 4.28 -0.65
C ILE A 46 -14.98 4.42 -1.21
N GLU A 47 -15.98 4.08 -0.41
CA GLU A 47 -17.41 4.19 -0.73
C GLU A 47 -17.92 5.64 -0.89
N ASP A 48 -17.32 6.62 -0.20
CA ASP A 48 -17.65 8.05 -0.32
C ASP A 48 -16.83 8.75 -1.40
N ALA A 49 -15.76 8.11 -1.89
CA ALA A 49 -14.94 8.65 -2.95
C ALA A 49 -15.63 8.36 -4.29
N ASP A 50 -16.12 9.40 -4.98
CA ASP A 50 -16.73 9.32 -6.32
C ASP A 50 -15.63 9.08 -7.39
N ILE A 51 -14.94 7.93 -7.30
CA ILE A 51 -13.80 7.55 -8.16
C ILE A 51 -14.27 6.85 -9.46
N GLY A 52 -15.58 6.82 -9.71
CA GLY A 52 -16.15 6.24 -10.91
C GLY A 52 -15.92 7.13 -12.13
N LEU A 53 -15.38 6.58 -13.21
CA LEU A 53 -15.36 7.25 -14.51
C LEU A 53 -16.82 7.38 -15.00
N ARG A 54 -17.44 8.55 -14.81
CA ARG A 54 -18.78 8.82 -15.35
C ARG A 54 -18.66 9.15 -16.84
N ASN A 55 -19.17 8.26 -17.69
CA ASN A 55 -19.42 8.62 -19.07
C ASN A 55 -20.62 9.60 -19.07
N ILE A 56 -20.37 10.88 -19.35
CA ILE A 56 -21.43 11.87 -19.55
C ILE A 56 -21.59 12.08 -21.06
N PRO A 57 -22.46 11.33 -21.76
CA PRO A 57 -22.77 11.60 -23.15
C PRO A 57 -23.63 12.86 -23.26
N GLY A 58 -23.22 13.81 -24.10
CA GLY A 58 -24.00 15.02 -24.43
C GLY A 58 -23.51 16.35 -23.83
N GLY A 59 -22.24 16.45 -23.42
CA GLY A 59 -21.65 17.68 -22.88
C GLY A 59 -21.32 18.73 -23.95
N ASP A 60 -22.31 19.26 -24.67
CA ASP A 60 -22.32 20.64 -25.17
C ASP A 60 -23.74 21.04 -25.60
N HIS A 61 -24.49 21.65 -24.70
CA HIS A 61 -25.69 22.43 -25.02
C HIS A 61 -25.65 23.70 -24.16
N ILE A 62 -24.65 24.56 -24.37
CA ILE A 62 -24.78 25.97 -23.98
C ILE A 62 -25.46 26.69 -25.15
N GLY A 63 -26.77 26.86 -25.02
CA GLY A 63 -27.58 27.80 -25.80
C GLY A 63 -28.08 28.92 -24.89
#